data_AF-A0A2E2TXY0-F1
#
_entry.id   AF-A0A2E2TXY0-F1
#
_cell.length_a   1.000
_cell.length_b   1.000
_cell.length_c   1.000
_cell.angle_alpha   90.00
_cell.angle_beta   90.00
_cell.angle_gamma   90.00
#
_symmetry.space_group_name_H-M   'P 1'
#
loop_
_entity.id
_entity.type
_entity.pdbx_description
1 polymer ?
#
loop_
_entity_poly.entity_id
_entity_poly.type
_entity_poly.pdbx_seq_one_letter_code
_entity_poly.pdbx_strand_id
1 'polypeptide(L)'
;MNYLSPQSRILLSALVFFSASTAYAHTNSIGYTSNGGGSATFWYGNWHDMTNFNEGEVRLQGEGALSYDVTKEFDLLTGTEPEGLVPGENYFVSNGVELIPYTGNVTAQQLSYNWQGATFTGLSAGTYTFTYIPIENPTQDWEPDDAVILSSSITLSSSFLSGGTVVDLIPNAYALKGAFILQSSALKNALGYDCTVFDEEGICVAGAARYTSVNKPAMGNASAVLIGAYQINKNFRAGVYLDKNNNLFRRKTDGISTSTRHPMRGAFAVWKENEGESGLEARLSVGYSNINVSTTRDTGLNTEAGGGVSELISKGAKVTFNHKQKLNMVGGNISPHIGARYIKTTRNAYTENKGTTSPLTYPALAEEMMVALVGVQVDTQIDDSFRIMGLLGVETDLKYSIDRYAASGQSPIDFNNDIKHTRPSVELGSTYAIDTRQTIGIKLSYAQEAFESSSSAIGLLSYQVGF
;
A
#
# COMPACT_ATOMS: atom_id res chain seq x y z
N MET A 1 -22.43 87.57 -68.79
CA MET A 1 -21.05 87.08 -68.55
C MET A 1 -21.17 85.59 -68.34
N ASN A 2 -20.94 84.85 -69.43
CA ASN A 2 -21.20 83.41 -69.58
C ASN A 2 -19.87 82.64 -69.64
N TYR A 3 -19.98 81.33 -69.45
CA TYR A 3 -19.03 80.23 -69.71
C TYR A 3 -18.13 79.84 -68.51
N LEU A 4 -17.94 78.59 -68.08
CA LEU A 4 -18.33 77.23 -68.54
C LEU A 4 -18.18 76.22 -67.39
N SER A 5 -18.99 75.15 -67.45
CA SER A 5 -18.98 73.86 -66.72
C SER A 5 -17.92 72.86 -67.27
N PRO A 6 -17.93 71.51 -67.06
CA PRO A 6 -18.67 70.61 -66.13
C PRO A 6 -17.83 69.43 -65.53
N GLN A 7 -18.54 68.52 -64.81
CA GLN A 7 -18.23 67.10 -64.53
C GLN A 7 -17.44 66.82 -63.22
N SER A 8 -17.82 65.91 -62.32
CA SER A 8 -18.83 64.85 -62.30
C SER A 8 -18.95 64.25 -60.88
N ARG A 9 -20.19 63.88 -60.49
CA ARG A 9 -20.63 62.63 -59.82
C ARG A 9 -19.89 62.14 -58.54
N ILE A 10 -20.52 62.20 -57.35
CA ILE A 10 -21.47 61.25 -56.70
C ILE A 10 -20.79 60.35 -55.61
N LEU A 11 -21.38 60.43 -54.40
CA LEU A 11 -21.54 59.45 -53.29
C LEU A 11 -20.35 58.86 -52.49
N LEU A 12 -20.48 59.09 -51.17
CA LEU A 12 -20.33 58.18 -50.02
C LEU A 12 -19.18 57.15 -50.03
N SER A 13 -18.30 57.25 -49.03
CA SER A 13 -17.67 56.08 -48.43
C SER A 13 -17.50 56.32 -46.93
N ALA A 14 -18.15 55.47 -46.13
CA ALA A 14 -18.08 55.47 -44.69
C ALA A 14 -16.65 55.20 -44.23
N LEU A 15 -16.22 55.95 -43.21
CA LEU A 15 -15.03 55.66 -42.43
C LEU A 15 -15.30 54.35 -41.66
N VAL A 16 -14.88 53.21 -42.21
CA VAL A 16 -14.89 51.93 -41.49
C VAL A 16 -13.64 51.89 -40.61
N PHE A 17 -13.86 51.96 -39.31
CA PHE A 17 -12.93 51.52 -38.29
C PHE A 17 -12.63 50.04 -38.51
N PHE A 18 -11.41 49.70 -38.94
CA PHE A 18 -10.84 48.39 -38.63
C PHE A 18 -10.12 48.53 -37.29
N SER A 19 -10.82 48.23 -36.21
CA SER A 19 -10.19 47.76 -34.99
C SER A 19 -9.47 46.46 -35.32
N ALA A 20 -8.13 46.47 -35.27
CA ALA A 20 -7.38 45.24 -35.15
C ALA A 20 -7.84 44.58 -33.84
N SER A 21 -8.61 43.50 -33.94
CA SER A 21 -8.73 42.57 -32.83
C SER A 21 -7.34 42.03 -32.58
N THR A 22 -6.77 42.33 -31.42
CA THR A 22 -5.64 41.55 -30.90
C THR A 22 -6.14 40.10 -30.81
N ALA A 23 -5.72 39.26 -31.76
CA ALA A 23 -5.93 37.83 -31.64
C ALA A 23 -5.23 37.40 -30.35
N TYR A 24 -5.98 36.78 -29.45
CA TYR A 24 -5.36 36.07 -28.34
C TYR A 24 -4.82 34.77 -28.94
N ALA A 25 -3.57 34.44 -28.60
CA ALA A 25 -2.93 33.19 -28.97
C ALA A 25 -3.30 32.12 -27.93
N HIS A 26 -3.47 30.86 -28.33
CA HIS A 26 -4.25 29.90 -27.54
C HIS A 26 -3.64 28.49 -27.41
N THR A 27 -2.43 28.26 -27.90
CA THR A 27 -1.63 27.09 -27.47
C THR A 27 -1.00 27.39 -26.13
N ASN A 28 -1.50 26.75 -25.07
CA ASN A 28 -1.28 27.15 -23.68
C ASN A 28 -0.50 26.13 -22.86
N SER A 29 -0.31 24.91 -23.35
CA SER A 29 0.41 23.87 -22.62
C SER A 29 1.31 23.03 -23.50
N ILE A 30 2.33 22.44 -22.86
CA ILE A 30 3.39 21.66 -23.49
C ILE A 30 3.69 20.43 -22.62
N GLY A 31 3.86 19.26 -23.24
CA GLY A 31 4.20 18.06 -22.49
C GLY A 31 4.72 16.91 -23.36
N TYR A 32 5.07 15.80 -22.70
CA TYR A 32 5.61 14.62 -23.39
C TYR A 32 5.31 13.33 -22.63
N THR A 33 5.13 12.22 -23.34
CA THR A 33 4.74 10.91 -22.80
C THR A 33 5.59 9.81 -23.44
N SER A 34 5.82 8.70 -22.72
CA SER A 34 6.55 7.56 -23.27
C SER A 34 5.60 6.56 -23.93
N ASN A 35 6.01 6.03 -25.08
CA ASN A 35 5.33 4.90 -25.74
C ASN A 35 6.11 3.59 -25.60
N GLY A 36 7.28 3.65 -24.95
CA GLY A 36 8.25 2.56 -24.91
C GLY A 36 8.91 2.20 -26.22
N GLY A 37 9.79 1.18 -26.18
CA GLY A 37 10.53 0.73 -27.36
C GLY A 37 11.43 1.80 -28.00
N GLY A 38 11.91 2.76 -27.23
CA GLY A 38 12.66 3.91 -27.74
C GLY A 38 11.77 4.98 -28.39
N SER A 39 10.52 5.12 -27.93
CA SER A 39 9.55 6.07 -28.49
C SER A 39 8.91 6.96 -27.43
N ALA A 40 8.60 8.19 -27.83
CA ALA A 40 7.91 9.19 -27.04
C ALA A 40 6.98 10.03 -27.93
N THR A 41 5.88 10.51 -27.36
CA THR A 41 4.97 11.47 -28.00
C THR A 41 5.04 12.81 -27.29
N PHE A 42 5.17 13.87 -28.08
CA PHE A 42 5.24 15.26 -27.60
C PHE A 42 3.92 15.94 -27.92
N TRP A 43 3.41 16.70 -26.96
CA TRP A 43 2.05 17.23 -26.95
C TRP A 43 2.04 18.73 -26.75
N TYR A 44 1.11 19.39 -27.43
CA TYR A 44 0.74 20.79 -27.26
C TYR A 44 -0.75 20.89 -27.04
N GLY A 45 -1.17 21.60 -25.98
CA GLY A 45 -2.58 21.81 -25.67
C GLY A 45 -3.07 23.20 -26.08
N ASN A 46 -4.36 23.31 -26.38
CA ASN A 46 -5.06 24.56 -26.60
C ASN A 46 -6.36 24.65 -25.78
N TRP A 47 -6.85 25.86 -25.51
CA TRP A 47 -8.03 26.10 -24.69
C TRP A 47 -9.34 26.30 -25.46
N HIS A 48 -9.40 25.92 -26.75
CA HIS A 48 -10.65 25.79 -27.48
C HIS A 48 -11.18 24.37 -27.34
N ASP A 49 -12.45 24.22 -26.99
CA ASP A 49 -13.10 22.93 -26.71
C ASP A 49 -13.60 22.21 -27.98
N MET A 50 -13.65 22.91 -29.12
CA MET A 50 -14.13 22.38 -30.40
C MET A 50 -13.04 22.15 -31.46
N THR A 51 -11.75 22.30 -31.09
CA THR A 51 -10.63 22.09 -32.00
C THR A 51 -10.59 20.64 -32.49
N ASN A 52 -10.74 20.43 -33.79
CA ASN A 52 -10.85 19.11 -34.41
C ASN A 52 -9.82 18.87 -35.53
N PHE A 53 -8.76 19.67 -35.56
CA PHE A 53 -7.68 19.60 -36.54
C PHE A 53 -6.32 19.83 -35.88
N ASN A 54 -5.27 19.34 -36.54
CA ASN A 54 -3.86 19.60 -36.22
C ASN A 54 -3.32 20.77 -37.06
N GLU A 55 -2.31 21.46 -36.56
CA GLU A 55 -1.62 22.51 -37.32
C GLU A 55 -0.14 22.63 -36.93
N GLY A 56 0.70 22.81 -37.95
CA GLY A 56 2.14 23.02 -37.81
C GLY A 56 2.93 21.74 -37.60
N GLU A 57 4.18 21.90 -37.20
CA GLU A 57 5.15 20.82 -37.07
C GLU A 57 5.82 20.85 -35.71
N VAL A 58 6.37 19.72 -35.28
CA VAL A 58 7.27 19.64 -34.14
C VAL A 58 8.61 19.08 -34.59
N ARG A 59 9.68 19.76 -34.18
CA ARG A 59 11.05 19.28 -34.34
C ARG A 59 11.55 18.74 -33.02
N LEU A 60 12.16 17.56 -33.05
CA LEU A 60 12.88 16.97 -31.93
C LEU A 60 14.36 16.89 -32.27
N GLN A 61 15.18 17.60 -31.51
CA GLN A 61 16.63 17.65 -31.67
C GLN A 61 17.32 17.10 -30.43
N GLY A 62 18.19 16.10 -30.61
CA GLY A 62 19.06 15.59 -29.57
C GLY A 62 20.24 16.54 -29.33
N GLU A 63 20.65 16.66 -28.07
CA GLU A 63 21.75 17.52 -27.65
C GLU A 63 23.05 16.75 -27.41
N GLY A 64 24.17 17.47 -27.43
CA GLY A 64 25.49 16.93 -27.12
C GLY A 64 25.93 15.87 -28.13
N ALA A 65 26.05 14.62 -27.68
CA ALA A 65 26.51 13.50 -28.53
C ALA A 65 25.37 12.82 -29.32
N LEU A 66 24.13 13.23 -29.12
CA LEU A 66 22.98 12.68 -29.85
C LEU A 66 22.90 13.29 -31.26
N SER A 67 22.81 12.43 -32.28
CA SER A 67 22.69 12.84 -33.69
C SER A 67 21.23 12.90 -34.19
N TYR A 68 20.27 12.89 -33.26
CA TYR A 68 18.84 12.84 -33.58
C TYR A 68 18.35 14.24 -33.95
N ASP A 69 17.77 14.42 -35.14
CA ASP A 69 17.20 15.71 -35.56
C ASP A 69 16.10 15.42 -36.59
N VAL A 70 14.84 15.48 -36.14
CA VAL A 70 13.69 15.08 -36.95
C VAL A 70 12.57 16.10 -36.77
N THR A 71 11.98 16.55 -37.87
CA THR A 71 10.76 17.37 -37.89
C THR A 71 9.60 16.54 -38.44
N LYS A 72 8.42 16.68 -37.83
CA LYS A 72 7.18 16.01 -38.26
C LYS A 72 6.00 16.96 -38.13
N GLU A 73 5.03 16.82 -39.02
CA GLU A 73 3.68 17.36 -38.80
C GLU A 73 3.05 16.70 -37.57
N PHE A 74 2.19 17.44 -36.86
CA PHE A 74 1.34 16.84 -35.84
C PHE A 74 0.30 15.92 -36.50
N ASP A 75 0.27 14.66 -36.07
CA ASP A 75 -0.59 13.61 -36.66
C ASP A 75 -1.55 12.98 -35.65
N LEU A 76 -1.50 13.41 -34.38
CA LEU A 76 -2.38 12.98 -33.30
C LEU A 76 -3.22 14.13 -32.78
N LEU A 77 -4.50 13.88 -32.53
CA LEU A 77 -5.42 14.84 -31.93
C LEU A 77 -6.31 14.16 -30.89
N THR A 78 -6.45 14.77 -29.72
CA THR A 78 -7.33 14.28 -28.64
C THR A 78 -8.05 15.43 -27.93
N GLY A 79 -9.33 15.21 -27.60
CA GLY A 79 -10.15 16.12 -26.77
C GLY A 79 -10.19 15.73 -25.29
N THR A 80 -9.35 14.78 -24.89
CA THR A 80 -9.09 14.42 -23.49
C THR A 80 -7.60 14.50 -23.22
N GLU A 81 -7.22 14.91 -22.01
CA GLU A 81 -5.82 15.02 -21.60
C GLU A 81 -5.07 13.71 -21.90
N PRO A 82 -3.96 13.75 -22.67
CA PRO A 82 -3.18 12.56 -22.98
C PRO A 82 -2.77 11.80 -21.73
N GLU A 83 -3.00 10.48 -21.73
CA GLU A 83 -2.62 9.61 -20.62
C GLU A 83 -1.10 9.68 -20.38
N GLY A 84 -0.71 9.93 -19.13
CA GLY A 84 0.69 10.02 -18.72
C GLY A 84 1.26 11.44 -18.64
N LEU A 85 0.48 12.49 -18.95
CA LEU A 85 0.86 13.86 -18.60
C LEU A 85 0.68 14.09 -17.09
N VAL A 86 1.70 14.66 -16.44
CA VAL A 86 1.72 14.95 -15.01
C VAL A 86 2.28 16.37 -14.78
N PRO A 87 1.47 17.26 -14.18
CA PRO A 87 1.88 18.61 -13.83
C PRO A 87 3.23 18.73 -13.15
N GLY A 88 4.12 19.54 -13.72
CA GLY A 88 5.42 19.86 -13.13
C GLY A 88 6.50 18.80 -13.32
N GLU A 89 6.17 17.65 -13.92
CA GLU A 89 7.13 16.60 -14.26
C GLU A 89 7.35 16.54 -15.77
N ASN A 90 6.27 16.40 -16.53
CA ASN A 90 6.28 16.34 -18.00
C ASN A 90 5.11 17.10 -18.64
N TYR A 91 4.41 17.93 -17.88
CA TYR A 91 3.30 18.75 -18.35
C TYR A 91 3.32 20.15 -17.73
N PHE A 92 3.39 21.15 -18.58
CA PHE A 92 3.71 22.53 -18.21
C PHE A 92 2.85 23.55 -18.97
N VAL A 93 2.76 24.75 -18.40
CA VAL A 93 2.27 25.96 -19.05
C VAL A 93 3.35 27.02 -19.00
N SER A 94 3.21 28.08 -19.79
CA SER A 94 4.08 29.25 -19.68
C SER A 94 3.50 30.26 -18.68
N ASN A 95 4.38 31.03 -18.02
CA ASN A 95 4.02 32.26 -17.30
C ASN A 95 4.53 33.54 -18.00
N GLY A 96 4.98 33.43 -19.25
CA GLY A 96 5.61 34.51 -20.02
C GLY A 96 7.13 34.65 -19.83
N VAL A 97 7.72 33.90 -18.88
CA VAL A 97 9.17 33.92 -18.57
C VAL A 97 9.77 32.52 -18.61
N GLU A 98 9.07 31.53 -18.04
CA GLU A 98 9.50 30.15 -17.94
C GLU A 98 8.31 29.18 -18.00
N LEU A 99 8.61 27.91 -18.22
CA LEU A 99 7.63 26.84 -18.08
C LEU A 99 7.43 26.52 -16.60
N ILE A 100 6.17 26.52 -16.16
CA ILE A 100 5.74 26.20 -14.80
C ILE A 100 4.78 25.00 -14.81
N PRO A 101 4.61 24.29 -13.68
CA PRO A 101 3.66 23.17 -13.60
C PRO A 101 2.24 23.56 -14.05
N TYR A 102 1.58 22.69 -14.82
CA TYR A 102 0.17 22.87 -15.19
C TYR A 102 -0.73 22.67 -13.97
N THR A 103 -1.30 23.71 -13.36
CA THR A 103 -2.03 23.57 -12.08
C THR A 103 -3.55 23.47 -12.20
N GLY A 104 -4.11 23.57 -13.41
CA GLY A 104 -5.56 23.56 -13.65
C GLY A 104 -6.35 24.65 -12.90
N ASN A 105 -5.67 25.62 -12.27
CA ASN A 105 -6.29 26.62 -11.40
C ASN A 105 -6.52 27.93 -12.17
N VAL A 106 -7.80 28.30 -12.28
CA VAL A 106 -8.38 29.14 -13.34
C VAL A 106 -8.22 30.66 -13.14
N THR A 107 -7.47 31.10 -12.13
CA THR A 107 -7.39 32.53 -11.80
C THR A 107 -6.28 33.28 -12.54
N ALA A 108 -5.33 32.57 -13.16
CA ALA A 108 -4.29 33.17 -14.03
C ALA A 108 -3.89 32.30 -15.24
N GLN A 109 -4.47 31.10 -15.40
CA GLN A 109 -4.13 30.11 -16.44
C GLN A 109 -5.40 29.66 -17.19
N GLN A 110 -5.34 29.58 -18.52
CA GLN A 110 -6.42 29.01 -19.34
C GLN A 110 -6.30 27.48 -19.35
N LEU A 111 -7.41 26.74 -19.22
CA LEU A 111 -7.43 25.27 -19.25
C LEU A 111 -7.25 24.75 -20.67
N SER A 112 -6.42 23.72 -20.89
CA SER A 112 -6.38 23.01 -22.18
C SER A 112 -7.57 22.05 -22.32
N TYR A 113 -8.21 22.05 -23.48
CA TYR A 113 -9.33 21.17 -23.84
C TYR A 113 -9.01 20.21 -24.98
N ASN A 114 -8.07 20.58 -25.86
CA ASN A 114 -7.64 19.73 -26.98
C ASN A 114 -6.11 19.71 -27.06
N TRP A 115 -5.54 18.58 -27.47
CA TRP A 115 -4.09 18.39 -27.62
C TRP A 115 -3.74 17.84 -28.99
N GLN A 116 -2.74 18.44 -29.62
CA GLN A 116 -2.07 17.90 -30.78
C GLN A 116 -0.73 17.27 -30.40
N GLY A 117 -0.36 16.19 -31.06
CA GLY A 117 0.90 15.51 -30.76
C GLY A 117 1.52 14.83 -31.96
N ALA A 118 2.82 14.51 -31.81
CA ALA A 118 3.58 13.74 -32.79
C ALA A 118 4.49 12.74 -32.09
N THR A 119 4.57 11.55 -32.66
CA THR A 119 5.35 10.43 -32.09
C THR A 119 6.73 10.32 -32.73
N PHE A 120 7.76 10.26 -31.89
CA PHE A 120 9.15 10.03 -32.29
C PHE A 120 9.62 8.65 -31.84
N THR A 121 10.45 8.01 -32.66
CA THR A 121 10.93 6.63 -32.45
C THR A 121 12.43 6.56 -32.66
N GLY A 122 13.08 5.50 -32.17
CA GLY A 122 14.53 5.34 -32.27
C GLY A 122 15.31 6.27 -31.36
N LEU A 123 14.68 6.72 -30.27
CA LEU A 123 15.27 7.57 -29.26
C LEU A 123 16.18 6.75 -28.34
N SER A 124 17.23 7.40 -27.85
CA SER A 124 18.16 6.88 -26.86
C SER A 124 18.22 7.80 -25.65
N ALA A 125 18.69 7.32 -24.50
CA ALA A 125 18.76 8.17 -23.31
C ALA A 125 19.66 9.40 -23.55
N GLY A 126 19.21 10.57 -23.11
CA GLY A 126 19.92 11.84 -23.21
C GLY A 126 18.99 13.03 -23.32
N THR A 127 19.56 14.21 -23.54
CA THR A 127 18.81 15.46 -23.58
C THR A 127 18.30 15.76 -24.99
N TYR A 128 17.05 16.16 -25.09
CA TYR A 128 16.42 16.57 -26.33
C TYR A 128 15.72 17.92 -26.13
N THR A 129 15.82 18.78 -27.13
CA THR A 129 14.95 19.94 -27.26
C THR A 129 13.87 19.63 -28.27
N PHE A 130 12.60 19.75 -27.86
CA PHE A 130 11.49 19.72 -28.79
C PHE A 130 10.93 21.12 -28.98
N THR A 131 10.56 21.44 -30.21
CA THR A 131 10.18 22.79 -30.63
C THR A 131 8.98 22.72 -31.54
N TYR A 132 7.89 23.41 -31.16
CA TYR A 132 6.78 23.69 -32.04
C TYR A 132 7.19 24.70 -33.11
N ILE A 133 6.90 24.36 -34.36
CA ILE A 133 7.10 25.18 -35.55
C ILE A 133 5.70 25.48 -36.11
N PRO A 134 5.13 26.66 -35.82
CA PRO A 134 3.85 27.06 -36.39
C PRO A 134 3.98 27.27 -37.90
N ILE A 135 2.86 27.15 -38.62
CA ILE A 135 2.80 27.57 -40.02
C ILE A 135 2.92 29.10 -40.15
N GLU A 136 3.09 29.62 -41.38
CA GLU A 136 3.27 31.06 -41.60
C GLU A 136 2.15 31.93 -41.02
N ASN A 137 0.91 31.43 -41.02
CA ASN A 137 -0.26 32.10 -40.45
C ASN A 137 -1.10 31.08 -39.64
N PRO A 138 -0.76 30.81 -38.37
CA PRO A 138 -1.46 29.81 -37.57
C PRO A 138 -2.90 30.23 -37.27
N THR A 139 -3.79 29.26 -37.08
CA THR A 139 -5.12 29.53 -36.54
C THR A 139 -5.00 30.01 -35.09
N GLN A 140 -6.04 30.68 -34.60
CA GLN A 140 -6.09 31.08 -33.20
C GLN A 140 -5.95 29.89 -32.26
N ASP A 141 -6.46 28.70 -32.61
CA ASP A 141 -6.37 27.49 -31.80
C ASP A 141 -4.92 27.08 -31.54
N TRP A 142 -4.07 27.18 -32.56
CA TRP A 142 -2.69 26.69 -32.53
C TRP A 142 -1.63 27.80 -32.59
N GLU A 143 -2.03 29.06 -32.45
CA GLU A 143 -1.10 30.17 -32.24
C GLU A 143 -0.47 30.05 -30.84
N PRO A 144 0.87 30.03 -30.70
CA PRO A 144 1.58 29.97 -29.42
C PRO A 144 1.26 31.15 -28.51
N ASP A 145 0.83 30.91 -27.26
CA ASP A 145 0.51 31.98 -26.29
C ASP A 145 1.71 32.93 -26.05
N ASP A 146 2.92 32.37 -26.08
CA ASP A 146 4.16 33.13 -26.08
C ASP A 146 5.34 32.35 -26.69
N ALA A 147 6.53 32.95 -26.69
CA ALA A 147 7.74 32.30 -27.20
C ALA A 147 8.30 31.20 -26.28
N VAL A 148 7.89 31.17 -24.99
CA VAL A 148 8.35 30.19 -24.01
C VAL A 148 7.66 28.85 -24.24
N ILE A 149 6.37 28.85 -24.58
CA ILE A 149 5.63 27.62 -24.87
C ILE A 149 6.18 26.89 -26.11
N LEU A 150 6.83 27.60 -27.05
CA LEU A 150 7.33 27.02 -28.28
C LEU A 150 8.36 25.90 -28.10
N SER A 151 9.05 25.80 -26.97
CA SER A 151 10.09 24.78 -26.82
C SER A 151 10.35 24.35 -25.38
N SER A 152 10.83 23.11 -25.22
CA SER A 152 11.33 22.63 -23.94
C SER A 152 12.49 21.65 -24.14
N SER A 153 13.53 21.82 -23.32
CA SER A 153 14.67 20.89 -23.24
C SER A 153 14.42 19.89 -22.11
N ILE A 154 14.40 18.60 -22.44
CA ILE A 154 14.06 17.51 -21.54
C ILE A 154 15.15 16.44 -21.55
N THR A 155 15.38 15.78 -20.42
CA THR A 155 16.29 14.64 -20.36
C THR A 155 15.48 13.35 -20.34
N LEU A 156 15.59 12.57 -21.41
CA LEU A 156 14.96 11.26 -21.53
C LEU A 156 15.88 10.20 -20.93
N SER A 157 15.41 9.46 -19.93
CA SER A 157 16.16 8.34 -19.37
C SER A 157 15.97 7.06 -20.20
N SER A 158 16.89 6.10 -20.05
CA SER A 158 16.74 4.77 -20.64
C SER A 158 15.52 4.03 -20.10
N SER A 159 15.15 4.30 -18.84
CA SER A 159 13.89 3.82 -18.28
C SER A 159 12.73 4.46 -19.03
N PHE A 160 12.60 5.79 -19.07
CA PHE A 160 11.51 6.46 -19.79
C PHE A 160 11.32 5.88 -21.19
N LEU A 161 12.39 5.75 -21.98
CA LEU A 161 12.34 5.26 -23.36
C LEU A 161 12.06 3.76 -23.52
N SER A 162 12.36 2.92 -22.53
CA SER A 162 11.98 1.50 -22.58
C SER A 162 10.48 1.27 -22.33
N GLY A 163 9.71 2.34 -22.13
CA GLY A 163 8.30 2.33 -21.74
C GLY A 163 8.19 2.51 -20.24
N GLY A 164 9.09 3.31 -19.70
CA GLY A 164 9.68 3.13 -18.38
C GLY A 164 8.71 3.01 -17.27
N THR A 165 8.40 1.78 -16.87
CA THR A 165 7.84 1.51 -15.57
C THR A 165 8.92 1.77 -14.52
N VAL A 166 9.25 3.03 -14.19
CA VAL A 166 9.79 3.32 -12.87
C VAL A 166 8.61 3.18 -11.93
N VAL A 167 8.42 1.94 -11.48
CA VAL A 167 7.39 1.64 -10.51
C VAL A 167 7.89 2.08 -9.16
N ASP A 168 7.27 3.11 -8.58
CA ASP A 168 7.48 3.37 -7.16
C ASP A 168 6.94 2.16 -6.37
N LEU A 169 7.88 1.38 -5.85
CA LEU A 169 7.60 0.21 -5.03
C LEU A 169 7.32 0.59 -3.57
N ILE A 170 7.59 1.83 -3.15
CA ILE A 170 7.48 2.27 -1.76
C ILE A 170 6.04 2.16 -1.23
N PRO A 171 4.98 2.62 -1.94
CA PRO A 171 3.61 2.52 -1.45
C PRO A 171 3.16 1.06 -1.27
N ASN A 172 3.49 0.20 -2.25
CA ASN A 172 3.19 -1.23 -2.18
C ASN A 172 3.95 -1.94 -1.07
N ALA A 173 5.25 -1.63 -0.93
CA ALA A 173 6.06 -2.14 0.16
C ALA A 173 5.48 -1.71 1.50
N TYR A 174 5.14 -0.43 1.67
CA TYR A 174 4.51 0.09 2.88
C TYR A 174 3.22 -0.68 3.19
N ALA A 175 2.26 -0.72 2.29
CA ALA A 175 0.98 -1.42 2.50
C ALA A 175 1.17 -2.93 2.80
N LEU A 176 2.13 -3.59 2.15
CA LEU A 176 2.41 -5.02 2.37
C LEU A 176 2.93 -5.29 3.79
N LYS A 177 3.65 -4.34 4.42
CA LYS A 177 4.07 -4.46 5.83
C LYS A 177 2.86 -4.68 6.74
N GLY A 178 1.76 -3.99 6.47
CA GLY A 178 0.51 -4.15 7.22
C GLY A 178 0.01 -5.59 7.21
N ALA A 179 0.12 -6.28 6.07
CA ALA A 179 -0.29 -7.68 5.95
C ALA A 179 0.65 -8.62 6.71
N PHE A 180 1.96 -8.38 6.67
CA PHE A 180 2.97 -9.13 7.44
C PHE A 180 2.76 -8.97 8.95
N ILE A 181 2.58 -7.73 9.41
CA ILE A 181 2.32 -7.44 10.83
C ILE A 181 0.99 -8.08 11.24
N LEU A 182 -0.10 -7.83 10.51
CA LEU A 182 -1.42 -8.38 10.84
C LEU A 182 -1.39 -9.90 10.98
N GLN A 183 -0.76 -10.58 10.02
CA GLN A 183 -0.69 -12.03 10.00
C GLN A 183 0.26 -12.59 11.08
N SER A 184 1.38 -11.94 11.34
CA SER A 184 2.28 -12.35 12.42
C SER A 184 1.64 -12.11 13.79
N SER A 185 1.01 -10.96 14.05
CA SER A 185 0.29 -10.67 15.30
C SER A 185 -0.89 -11.62 15.54
N ALA A 186 -1.65 -11.96 14.49
CA ALA A 186 -2.69 -12.98 14.57
C ALA A 186 -2.12 -14.35 15.00
N LEU A 187 -1.00 -14.76 14.40
CA LEU A 187 -0.33 -16.01 14.76
C LEU A 187 0.28 -15.96 16.18
N LYS A 188 0.85 -14.83 16.60
CA LYS A 188 1.34 -14.62 17.99
C LYS A 188 0.23 -14.88 19.00
N ASN A 189 -0.98 -14.35 18.75
CA ASN A 189 -2.14 -14.55 19.61
C ASN A 189 -2.65 -16.00 19.57
N ALA A 190 -2.69 -16.62 18.38
CA ALA A 190 -3.12 -18.01 18.22
C ALA A 190 -2.19 -19.03 18.91
N LEU A 191 -0.89 -18.74 18.99
CA LEU A 191 0.06 -19.51 19.81
C LEU A 191 -0.25 -19.40 21.33
N GLY A 192 -1.17 -18.53 21.74
CA GLY A 192 -1.69 -18.40 23.10
C GLY A 192 -3.07 -19.06 23.32
N TYR A 193 -3.72 -19.60 22.28
CA TYR A 193 -5.04 -20.23 22.41
C TYR A 193 -5.05 -21.45 23.31
N ASP A 194 -6.05 -21.52 24.17
CA ASP A 194 -6.18 -22.56 25.18
C ASP A 194 -7.67 -22.78 25.48
N CYS A 195 -7.99 -23.94 26.02
CA CYS A 195 -9.31 -24.30 26.51
C CYS A 195 -9.07 -24.97 27.86
N THR A 196 -9.56 -24.36 28.94
CA THR A 196 -9.17 -24.73 30.31
C THR A 196 -10.34 -25.15 31.20
N VAL A 197 -11.53 -25.27 30.62
CA VAL A 197 -12.75 -25.69 31.32
C VAL A 197 -13.00 -27.16 30.99
N PHE A 198 -12.66 -28.04 31.93
CA PHE A 198 -12.79 -29.49 31.79
C PHE A 198 -13.78 -30.01 32.84
N ASP A 199 -14.46 -31.12 32.55
CA ASP A 199 -15.24 -31.88 33.53
C ASP A 199 -14.61 -33.28 33.76
N GLU A 200 -15.42 -34.28 34.10
CA GLU A 200 -14.96 -35.62 34.49
C GLU A 200 -14.37 -36.41 33.32
N GLU A 201 -14.89 -36.20 32.11
CA GLU A 201 -14.44 -36.83 30.89
C GLU A 201 -13.21 -36.11 30.28
N GLY A 202 -12.94 -34.87 30.73
CA GLY A 202 -11.70 -34.16 30.48
C GLY A 202 -11.62 -33.48 29.11
N ILE A 203 -12.75 -33.30 28.41
CA ILE A 203 -12.78 -32.60 27.12
C ILE A 203 -13.16 -31.14 27.36
N CYS A 204 -12.56 -30.23 26.58
CA CYS A 204 -12.91 -28.81 26.56
C CYS A 204 -13.10 -28.36 25.11
N VAL A 205 -14.20 -27.69 24.83
CA VAL A 205 -14.48 -27.06 23.53
C VAL A 205 -14.69 -25.57 23.75
N ALA A 206 -14.06 -24.74 22.92
CA ALA A 206 -14.26 -23.30 22.94
C ALA A 206 -14.53 -22.73 21.56
N GLY A 207 -15.53 -21.85 21.49
CA GLY A 207 -15.74 -20.94 20.37
C GLY A 207 -15.27 -19.54 20.74
N ALA A 208 -14.58 -18.86 19.84
CA ALA A 208 -14.16 -17.48 20.08
C ALA A 208 -14.25 -16.60 18.83
N ALA A 209 -14.42 -15.30 19.06
CA ALA A 209 -14.30 -14.26 18.06
C ALA A 209 -13.03 -13.45 18.35
N ARG A 210 -12.13 -13.36 17.37
CA ARG A 210 -10.93 -12.52 17.45
C ARG A 210 -11.05 -11.35 16.50
N TYR A 211 -10.63 -10.18 16.93
CA TYR A 211 -10.35 -9.03 16.09
C TYR A 211 -8.89 -8.61 16.26
N THR A 212 -8.16 -8.46 15.17
CA THR A 212 -6.78 -7.98 15.17
C THR A 212 -6.73 -6.70 14.36
N SER A 213 -6.02 -5.70 14.87
CA SER A 213 -5.79 -4.43 14.20
C SER A 213 -4.33 -4.03 14.30
N VAL A 214 -3.84 -3.38 13.24
CA VAL A 214 -2.51 -2.79 13.12
C VAL A 214 -2.69 -1.33 12.75
N ASN A 215 -1.92 -0.43 13.36
CA ASN A 215 -2.09 1.01 13.19
C ASN A 215 -1.34 1.59 11.98
N LYS A 216 -0.17 1.05 11.61
CA LYS A 216 0.72 1.57 10.57
C LYS A 216 1.40 0.41 9.82
N PRO A 217 1.10 0.21 8.53
CA PRO A 217 -0.11 0.67 7.86
C PRO A 217 -1.38 0.17 8.56
N ALA A 218 -2.47 0.91 8.40
CA ALA A 218 -3.74 0.59 9.03
C ALA A 218 -4.39 -0.65 8.38
N MET A 219 -4.36 -1.79 9.08
CA MET A 219 -5.03 -3.02 8.64
C MET A 219 -5.79 -3.67 9.79
N GLY A 220 -6.78 -4.51 9.47
CA GLY A 220 -7.50 -5.26 10.50
C GLY A 220 -8.37 -6.38 9.94
N ASN A 221 -8.61 -7.39 10.77
CA ASN A 221 -9.49 -8.51 10.44
C ASN A 221 -10.21 -9.07 11.67
N ALA A 222 -11.46 -9.45 11.48
CA ALA A 222 -12.17 -10.34 12.39
C ALA A 222 -11.99 -11.81 11.98
N SER A 223 -12.13 -12.71 12.94
CA SER A 223 -11.99 -14.16 12.76
C SER A 223 -12.86 -14.92 13.73
N ALA A 224 -13.33 -16.10 13.31
CA ALA A 224 -13.97 -17.08 14.16
C ALA A 224 -12.96 -18.20 14.49
N VAL A 225 -12.90 -18.58 15.75
CA VAL A 225 -11.95 -19.52 16.31
C VAL A 225 -12.70 -20.68 16.96
N LEU A 226 -12.24 -21.89 16.72
CA LEU A 226 -12.67 -23.11 17.39
C LEU A 226 -11.45 -23.77 18.03
N ILE A 227 -11.55 -24.13 19.30
CA ILE A 227 -10.49 -24.78 20.07
C ILE A 227 -11.08 -26.06 20.67
N GLY A 228 -10.33 -27.15 20.57
CA GLY A 228 -10.62 -28.39 21.29
C GLY A 228 -9.39 -28.80 22.10
N ALA A 229 -9.58 -29.13 23.38
CA ALA A 229 -8.52 -29.60 24.25
C ALA A 229 -8.97 -30.83 25.03
N TYR A 230 -7.99 -31.63 25.45
CA TYR A 230 -8.18 -32.80 26.27
C TYR A 230 -7.19 -32.78 27.44
N GLN A 231 -7.72 -32.96 28.65
CA GLN A 231 -6.96 -33.10 29.88
C GLN A 231 -6.58 -34.57 30.07
N ILE A 232 -5.40 -34.94 29.56
CA ILE A 232 -4.89 -36.32 29.61
C ILE A 232 -4.70 -36.79 31.05
N ASN A 233 -4.23 -35.89 31.91
CA ASN A 233 -4.20 -36.10 33.34
C ASN A 233 -4.18 -34.76 34.08
N LYS A 234 -4.15 -34.85 35.39
CA LYS A 234 -4.04 -33.75 36.34
C LYS A 234 -2.92 -32.75 36.02
N ASN A 235 -1.82 -33.18 35.41
CA ASN A 235 -0.65 -32.36 35.12
C ASN A 235 -0.47 -32.01 33.65
N PHE A 236 -1.22 -32.62 32.73
CA PHE A 236 -0.98 -32.49 31.29
C PHE A 236 -2.28 -32.33 30.50
N ARG A 237 -2.31 -31.31 29.64
CA ARG A 237 -3.36 -31.11 28.64
C ARG A 237 -2.77 -30.83 27.27
N ALA A 238 -3.49 -31.19 26.23
CA ALA A 238 -3.14 -30.86 24.86
C ALA A 238 -4.38 -30.46 24.08
N GLY A 239 -4.21 -29.68 23.02
CA GLY A 239 -5.32 -29.23 22.21
C GLY A 239 -4.92 -28.79 20.81
N VAL A 240 -5.94 -28.55 20.01
CA VAL A 240 -5.85 -28.07 18.63
C VAL A 240 -6.81 -26.91 18.43
N TYR A 241 -6.53 -26.09 17.43
CA TYR A 241 -7.40 -24.97 17.07
C TYR A 241 -7.50 -24.76 15.56
N LEU A 242 -8.63 -24.16 15.16
CA LEU A 242 -8.89 -23.61 13.84
C LEU A 242 -9.31 -22.15 14.00
N ASP A 243 -8.75 -21.27 13.19
CA ASP A 243 -9.00 -19.83 13.20
C ASP A 243 -9.20 -19.34 11.76
N LYS A 244 -10.43 -18.91 11.44
CA LYS A 244 -10.83 -18.51 10.10
C LYS A 244 -11.12 -17.02 10.07
N ASN A 245 -10.39 -16.26 9.24
CA ASN A 245 -10.68 -14.84 9.06
C ASN A 245 -12.01 -14.67 8.30
N ASN A 246 -12.82 -13.71 8.76
CA ASN A 246 -14.10 -13.34 8.18
C ASN A 246 -13.94 -12.11 7.28
N ASN A 247 -14.58 -12.13 6.11
CA ASN A 247 -14.46 -11.06 5.11
C ASN A 247 -15.28 -9.80 5.47
N LEU A 248 -16.20 -9.89 6.44
CA LEU A 248 -17.20 -8.85 6.74
C LEU A 248 -16.64 -7.63 7.49
N PHE A 249 -15.50 -7.76 8.17
CA PHE A 249 -14.96 -6.72 9.06
C PHE A 249 -13.48 -6.44 8.78
N ARG A 250 -13.12 -6.29 7.50
CA ARG A 250 -11.74 -6.01 7.09
C ARG A 250 -11.50 -4.52 6.94
N ARG A 251 -10.45 -4.03 7.60
CA ARG A 251 -9.82 -2.76 7.24
C ARG A 251 -8.66 -3.04 6.29
N LYS A 252 -8.69 -2.40 5.12
CA LYS A 252 -7.68 -2.54 4.07
C LYS A 252 -6.79 -1.30 4.06
N THR A 253 -5.57 -1.46 3.57
CA THR A 253 -4.71 -0.36 3.15
C THR A 253 -4.78 -0.30 1.63
N ASP A 254 -4.65 0.89 1.05
CA ASP A 254 -4.63 1.05 -0.41
C ASP A 254 -3.59 0.14 -1.04
N GLY A 255 -3.94 -0.46 -2.18
CA GLY A 255 -3.09 -1.39 -2.89
C GLY A 255 -2.94 -2.81 -2.31
N ILE A 256 -3.38 -3.08 -1.07
CA ILE A 256 -3.22 -4.41 -0.44
C ILE A 256 -4.51 -4.90 0.23
N SER A 257 -4.94 -6.09 -0.15
CA SER A 257 -6.03 -6.79 0.54
C SER A 257 -5.72 -8.25 0.81
N THR A 258 -6.20 -8.75 1.94
CA THR A 258 -6.03 -10.15 2.33
C THR A 258 -7.33 -10.93 2.18
N SER A 259 -7.23 -12.23 1.90
CA SER A 259 -8.38 -13.14 1.96
C SER A 259 -8.01 -14.53 2.47
N THR A 260 -8.93 -15.15 3.20
CA THR A 260 -8.73 -16.48 3.80
C THR A 260 -8.72 -17.53 2.70
N ARG A 261 -7.61 -18.26 2.55
CA ARG A 261 -7.55 -19.46 1.71
C ARG A 261 -7.89 -20.70 2.52
N HIS A 262 -7.18 -20.90 3.62
CA HIS A 262 -7.49 -21.93 4.61
C HIS A 262 -7.57 -21.31 6.01
N PRO A 263 -8.36 -21.88 6.93
CA PRO A 263 -8.26 -21.51 8.34
C PRO A 263 -6.82 -21.70 8.84
N MET A 264 -6.32 -20.74 9.60
CA MET A 264 -5.14 -20.93 10.42
C MET A 264 -5.40 -22.07 11.39
N ARG A 265 -4.38 -22.88 11.63
CA ARG A 265 -4.50 -24.08 12.47
C ARG A 265 -3.27 -24.25 13.32
N GLY A 266 -3.41 -24.93 14.44
CA GLY A 266 -2.29 -25.25 15.28
C GLY A 266 -2.64 -26.19 16.40
N ALA A 267 -1.63 -26.45 17.23
CA ALA A 267 -1.71 -27.35 18.36
C ALA A 267 -0.91 -26.80 19.54
N PHE A 268 -1.26 -27.23 20.73
CA PHE A 268 -0.55 -26.89 21.94
C PHE A 268 -0.53 -28.07 22.93
N ALA A 269 0.45 -28.03 23.82
CA ALA A 269 0.53 -28.88 24.99
C ALA A 269 0.96 -28.04 26.19
N VAL A 270 0.37 -28.32 27.34
CA VAL A 270 0.66 -27.66 28.61
C VAL A 270 0.91 -28.72 29.66
N TRP A 271 2.04 -28.59 30.34
CA TRP A 271 2.37 -29.35 31.53
C TRP A 271 2.39 -28.41 32.74
N LYS A 272 1.86 -28.86 33.86
CA LYS A 272 1.90 -28.15 35.14
C LYS A 272 2.43 -29.07 36.24
N GLU A 273 3.33 -28.56 37.06
CA GLU A 273 3.96 -29.28 38.16
C GLU A 273 2.94 -29.70 39.22
N ASN A 274 2.08 -28.77 39.62
CA ASN A 274 1.03 -29.00 40.61
C ASN A 274 -0.35 -28.65 40.05
N GLU A 275 -1.39 -29.30 40.58
CA GLU A 275 -2.79 -28.91 40.30
C GLU A 275 -3.20 -27.61 41.01
N GLY A 276 -2.49 -27.25 42.09
CA GLY A 276 -2.83 -26.12 42.95
C GLY A 276 -2.32 -24.75 42.47
N GLU A 277 -2.35 -23.79 43.37
CA GLU A 277 -2.07 -22.37 43.10
C GLU A 277 -0.57 -22.02 42.94
N SER A 278 0.35 -22.98 43.10
CA SER A 278 1.79 -22.72 43.00
C SER A 278 2.54 -23.83 42.25
N GLY A 279 3.53 -23.46 41.44
CA GLY A 279 4.38 -24.41 40.71
C GLY A 279 4.70 -23.96 39.30
N LEU A 280 5.59 -24.71 38.65
CA LEU A 280 5.98 -24.48 37.26
C LEU A 280 4.90 -24.94 36.27
N GLU A 281 4.62 -24.13 35.27
CA GLU A 281 3.80 -24.46 34.11
C GLU A 281 4.66 -24.26 32.85
N ALA A 282 4.79 -25.30 32.04
CA ALA A 282 5.49 -25.28 30.77
C ALA A 282 4.47 -25.46 29.64
N ARG A 283 4.58 -24.63 28.60
CA ARG A 283 3.68 -24.68 27.45
C ARG A 283 4.48 -24.68 26.16
N LEU A 284 4.10 -25.58 25.24
CA LEU A 284 4.55 -25.61 23.86
C LEU A 284 3.36 -25.36 22.93
N SER A 285 3.55 -24.56 21.90
CA SER A 285 2.50 -24.27 20.91
C SER A 285 3.10 -24.12 19.53
N VAL A 286 2.38 -24.60 18.51
CA VAL A 286 2.75 -24.48 17.09
C VAL A 286 1.55 -23.99 16.29
N GLY A 287 1.80 -23.29 15.18
CA GLY A 287 0.74 -22.75 14.33
C GLY A 287 1.18 -22.56 12.88
N TYR A 288 0.22 -22.69 11.97
CA TYR A 288 0.37 -22.52 10.53
C TYR A 288 -0.83 -21.74 9.97
N SER A 289 -0.55 -20.75 9.13
CA SER A 289 -1.54 -19.97 8.38
C SER A 289 -1.15 -19.87 6.90
N ASN A 290 -2.14 -19.89 6.01
CA ASN A 290 -1.97 -19.60 4.59
C ASN A 290 -3.18 -18.76 4.12
N ILE A 291 -2.90 -17.51 3.77
CA ILE A 291 -3.89 -16.56 3.24
C ILE A 291 -3.45 -16.09 1.86
N ASN A 292 -4.39 -15.56 1.08
CA ASN A 292 -4.05 -14.82 -0.13
C ASN A 292 -3.80 -13.35 0.21
N VAL A 293 -2.81 -12.76 -0.44
CA VAL A 293 -2.55 -11.32 -0.49
C VAL A 293 -2.73 -10.88 -1.93
N SER A 294 -3.73 -10.05 -2.16
CA SER A 294 -3.91 -9.34 -3.43
C SER A 294 -3.18 -8.03 -3.34
N THR A 295 -2.27 -7.81 -4.28
CA THR A 295 -1.59 -6.54 -4.51
C THR A 295 -2.21 -5.87 -5.72
N THR A 296 -2.53 -4.60 -5.61
CA THR A 296 -2.89 -3.72 -6.72
C THR A 296 -1.99 -2.50 -6.64
N ARG A 297 -1.55 -2.05 -7.79
CA ARG A 297 -0.76 -0.84 -7.95
C ARG A 297 -1.52 0.06 -8.90
N ASP A 298 -1.77 1.27 -8.46
CA ASP A 298 -2.49 2.27 -9.25
C ASP A 298 -1.57 2.94 -10.27
N THR A 299 -2.16 3.55 -11.29
CA THR A 299 -1.47 4.33 -12.32
C THR A 299 -0.99 5.67 -11.78
N GLY A 300 0.17 6.13 -12.25
CA GLY A 300 0.83 7.43 -11.99
C GLY A 300 1.85 7.73 -13.10
N LEU A 301 2.72 8.75 -12.96
CA LEU A 301 3.67 9.09 -14.04
C LEU A 301 4.52 7.88 -14.47
N ASN A 302 4.47 7.52 -15.75
CA ASN A 302 5.21 6.39 -16.32
C ASN A 302 4.95 5.06 -15.59
N THR A 303 3.76 4.87 -15.02
CA THR A 303 3.42 3.64 -14.29
C THR A 303 2.10 3.05 -14.78
N GLU A 304 2.16 1.84 -15.31
CA GLU A 304 0.95 1.06 -15.59
C GLU A 304 0.36 0.49 -14.29
N ALA A 305 -0.97 0.37 -14.26
CA ALA A 305 -1.62 -0.39 -13.22
C ALA A 305 -1.09 -1.83 -13.23
N GLY A 306 -0.95 -2.40 -12.04
CA GLY A 306 -0.44 -3.76 -11.88
C GLY A 306 -1.23 -4.47 -10.80
N GLY A 307 -1.52 -5.74 -11.00
CA GLY A 307 -2.30 -6.50 -10.03
C GLY A 307 -1.96 -7.96 -10.05
N GLY A 308 -1.84 -8.55 -8.87
CA GLY A 308 -1.55 -9.97 -8.71
C GLY A 308 -2.01 -10.49 -7.38
N VAL A 309 -2.15 -11.81 -7.29
CA VAL A 309 -2.47 -12.51 -6.05
C VAL A 309 -1.34 -13.45 -5.73
N SER A 310 -0.83 -13.36 -4.51
CA SER A 310 0.16 -14.26 -3.94
C SER A 310 -0.37 -14.93 -2.68
N GLU A 311 0.29 -16.00 -2.25
CA GLU A 311 0.09 -16.57 -0.93
C GLU A 311 0.99 -15.88 0.10
N LEU A 312 0.49 -15.72 1.31
CA LEU A 312 1.23 -15.33 2.51
C LEU A 312 1.12 -16.45 3.54
N ILE A 313 2.24 -17.13 3.76
CA ILE A 313 2.35 -18.31 4.59
C ILE A 313 3.07 -17.93 5.87
N SER A 314 2.45 -18.17 7.03
CA SER A 314 3.07 -17.95 8.33
C SER A 314 3.15 -19.23 9.13
N LYS A 315 4.32 -19.50 9.71
CA LYS A 315 4.58 -20.64 10.59
C LYS A 315 5.15 -20.11 11.89
N GLY A 316 4.78 -20.71 13.01
CA GLY A 316 5.28 -20.28 14.30
C GLY A 316 5.29 -21.38 15.34
N ALA A 317 6.20 -21.22 16.29
CA ALA A 317 6.31 -22.04 17.49
C ALA A 317 6.57 -21.13 18.69
N LYS A 318 6.01 -21.48 19.84
CA LYS A 318 6.21 -20.76 21.10
C LYS A 318 6.40 -21.75 22.23
N VAL A 319 7.40 -21.50 23.06
CA VAL A 319 7.58 -22.15 24.36
C VAL A 319 7.53 -21.10 25.47
N THR A 320 6.79 -21.35 26.53
CA THR A 320 6.72 -20.45 27.70
C THR A 320 6.78 -21.25 28.99
N PHE A 321 7.36 -20.63 30.01
CA PHE A 321 7.42 -21.13 31.37
C PHE A 321 6.86 -20.06 32.30
N ASN A 322 5.92 -20.45 33.15
CA ASN A 322 5.32 -19.63 34.19
C ASN A 322 5.56 -20.29 35.54
N HIS A 323 6.02 -19.55 36.54
CA HIS A 323 6.14 -20.09 37.89
C HIS A 323 5.16 -19.41 38.84
N LYS A 324 4.05 -20.06 39.16
CA LYS A 324 2.97 -19.48 39.97
C LYS A 324 3.38 -19.40 41.44
N GLN A 325 3.23 -18.21 42.02
CA GLN A 325 3.46 -17.94 43.44
C GLN A 325 2.25 -17.20 44.02
N LYS A 326 1.82 -17.57 45.23
CA LYS A 326 0.70 -16.90 45.89
C LYS A 326 1.06 -15.46 46.25
N LEU A 327 0.14 -14.54 45.96
CA LEU A 327 0.24 -13.12 46.27
C LEU A 327 -0.82 -12.76 47.32
N ASN A 328 -0.49 -13.02 48.58
CA ASN A 328 -1.41 -12.93 49.73
C ASN A 328 -2.03 -11.53 49.93
N MET A 329 -1.39 -10.46 49.44
CA MET A 329 -1.88 -9.08 49.61
C MET A 329 -3.12 -8.74 48.77
N VAL A 330 -3.37 -9.47 47.67
CA VAL A 330 -4.43 -9.17 46.70
C VAL A 330 -5.27 -10.40 46.32
N GLY A 331 -5.15 -11.51 47.05
CA GLY A 331 -5.97 -12.70 46.81
C GLY A 331 -5.77 -13.32 45.42
N GLY A 332 -4.51 -13.46 44.97
CA GLY A 332 -4.21 -13.98 43.63
C GLY A 332 -2.84 -14.64 43.54
N ASN A 333 -2.38 -14.88 42.32
CA ASN A 333 -1.07 -15.43 41.99
C ASN A 333 -0.27 -14.44 41.16
N ILE A 334 1.02 -14.35 41.45
CA ILE A 334 2.01 -13.69 40.60
C ILE A 334 2.91 -14.75 39.99
N SER A 335 3.22 -14.61 38.71
CA SER A 335 4.03 -15.57 37.98
C SER A 335 5.07 -14.85 37.12
N PRO A 336 6.37 -15.02 37.38
CA PRO A 336 7.38 -14.71 36.38
C PRO A 336 7.07 -15.49 35.09
N HIS A 337 7.05 -14.78 33.96
CA HIS A 337 6.77 -15.30 32.64
C HIS A 337 8.04 -15.22 31.80
N ILE A 338 8.55 -16.35 31.34
CA ILE A 338 9.67 -16.39 30.40
C ILE A 338 9.34 -17.28 29.22
N GLY A 339 9.91 -17.01 28.05
CA GLY A 339 9.66 -17.84 26.89
C GLY A 339 10.50 -17.48 25.68
N ALA A 340 10.28 -18.25 24.63
CA ALA A 340 10.84 -17.99 23.32
C ALA A 340 9.79 -18.26 22.24
N ARG A 341 9.82 -17.46 21.17
CA ARG A 341 8.88 -17.56 20.06
C ARG A 341 9.61 -17.41 18.73
N TYR A 342 9.39 -18.37 17.86
CA TYR A 342 9.81 -18.34 16.47
C TYR A 342 8.62 -18.06 15.57
N ILE A 343 8.75 -17.11 14.65
CA ILE A 343 7.76 -16.85 13.58
C ILE A 343 8.50 -16.61 12.27
N LYS A 344 8.03 -17.28 11.22
CA LYS A 344 8.42 -17.01 9.84
C LYS A 344 7.19 -16.74 9.00
N THR A 345 7.18 -15.61 8.30
CA THR A 345 6.13 -15.21 7.36
C THR A 345 6.76 -15.05 5.98
N THR A 346 6.17 -15.66 4.96
CA THR A 346 6.69 -15.64 3.59
C THR A 346 5.57 -15.33 2.61
N ARG A 347 5.73 -14.27 1.83
CA ARG A 347 4.96 -14.04 0.61
C ARG A 347 5.62 -14.84 -0.51
N ASN A 348 4.88 -15.73 -1.17
CA ASN A 348 5.41 -16.48 -2.32
C ASN A 348 5.77 -15.53 -3.49
N ALA A 349 6.60 -16.02 -4.40
CA ALA A 349 6.82 -15.31 -5.66
C ALA A 349 5.51 -15.28 -6.48
N TYR A 350 5.28 -14.19 -7.21
CA TYR A 350 4.15 -14.07 -8.12
C TYR A 350 4.50 -13.11 -9.26
N THR A 351 3.80 -13.26 -10.38
CA THR A 351 3.84 -12.32 -11.51
C THR A 351 2.48 -11.64 -11.59
N GLU A 352 2.48 -10.34 -11.84
CA GLU A 352 1.25 -9.59 -12.08
C GLU A 352 0.50 -10.16 -13.30
N ASN A 353 -0.82 -10.19 -13.22
CA ASN A 353 -1.67 -10.75 -14.25
C ASN A 353 -2.97 -9.95 -14.45
N LYS A 354 -3.04 -8.74 -13.91
CA LYS A 354 -4.20 -7.83 -14.02
C LYS A 354 -3.74 -6.40 -14.26
N GLY A 355 -4.39 -5.72 -15.20
CA GLY A 355 -4.24 -4.27 -15.42
C GLY A 355 -2.93 -3.82 -16.07
N THR A 356 -2.04 -4.76 -16.41
CA THR A 356 -0.67 -4.51 -16.88
C THR A 356 -0.44 -5.05 -18.29
N THR A 357 0.33 -4.30 -19.09
CA THR A 357 0.90 -4.71 -20.37
C THR A 357 2.35 -5.20 -20.24
N SER A 358 3.05 -4.81 -19.16
CA SER A 358 4.43 -5.19 -18.83
C SER A 358 4.55 -5.78 -17.40
N PRO A 359 4.01 -6.99 -17.16
CA PRO A 359 3.80 -7.51 -15.81
C PRO A 359 5.08 -7.65 -14.99
N LEU A 360 5.10 -7.09 -13.77
CA LEU A 360 6.21 -7.28 -12.86
C LEU A 360 6.18 -8.67 -12.22
N THR A 361 7.35 -9.30 -12.14
CA THR A 361 7.58 -10.52 -11.38
C THR A 361 8.24 -10.18 -10.05
N TYR A 362 7.55 -10.53 -8.97
CA TYR A 362 8.02 -10.36 -7.60
C TYR A 362 8.60 -11.68 -7.09
N PRO A 363 9.86 -11.71 -6.61
CA PRO A 363 10.38 -12.87 -5.90
C PRO A 363 9.64 -13.09 -4.58
N ALA A 364 9.93 -14.23 -3.94
CA ALA A 364 9.47 -14.48 -2.59
C ALA A 364 10.06 -13.43 -1.63
N LEU A 365 9.28 -13.06 -0.61
CA LEU A 365 9.68 -12.11 0.43
C LEU A 365 9.44 -12.77 1.79
N ALA A 366 10.48 -12.99 2.58
CA ALA A 366 10.38 -13.61 3.90
C ALA A 366 10.81 -12.66 5.03
N GLU A 367 10.06 -12.73 6.14
CA GLU A 367 10.44 -12.20 7.45
C GLU A 367 10.56 -13.37 8.43
N GLU A 368 11.66 -13.41 9.17
CA GLU A 368 11.95 -14.47 10.13
C GLU A 368 12.45 -13.87 11.45
N MET A 369 11.83 -14.29 12.55
CA MET A 369 12.09 -13.75 13.88
C MET A 369 12.19 -14.87 14.92
N MET A 370 13.23 -14.82 15.74
CA MET A 370 13.34 -15.57 17.00
C MET A 370 13.38 -14.56 18.15
N VAL A 371 12.42 -14.66 19.06
CA VAL A 371 12.14 -13.64 20.07
C VAL A 371 12.18 -14.26 21.45
N ALA A 372 12.94 -13.67 22.37
CA ALA A 372 12.86 -13.94 23.80
C ALA A 372 11.71 -13.15 24.43
N LEU A 373 10.97 -13.78 25.33
CA LEU A 373 9.84 -13.20 26.05
C LEU A 373 10.18 -13.17 27.53
N VAL A 374 10.04 -12.01 28.17
CA VAL A 374 10.20 -11.86 29.63
C VAL A 374 9.08 -10.99 30.16
N GLY A 375 8.43 -11.39 31.23
CA GLY A 375 7.31 -10.64 31.79
C GLY A 375 6.88 -11.13 33.16
N VAL A 376 5.80 -10.53 33.64
CA VAL A 376 5.14 -10.90 34.89
C VAL A 376 3.66 -11.01 34.63
N GLN A 377 3.09 -12.16 34.97
CA GLN A 377 1.67 -12.44 34.93
C GLN A 377 1.09 -12.35 36.33
N VAL A 378 -0.08 -11.74 36.46
CA VAL A 378 -0.89 -11.69 37.67
C VAL A 378 -2.25 -12.27 37.35
N ASP A 379 -2.72 -13.21 38.16
CA ASP A 379 -4.04 -13.82 38.06
C ASP A 379 -4.74 -13.72 39.41
N THR A 380 -5.87 -13.02 39.47
CA THR A 380 -6.62 -12.78 40.72
C THR A 380 -8.06 -13.25 40.56
N GLN A 381 -8.53 -14.02 41.54
CA GLN A 381 -9.94 -14.37 41.68
C GLN A 381 -10.62 -13.29 42.52
N ILE A 382 -11.58 -12.58 41.93
CA ILE A 382 -12.28 -11.47 42.58
C ILE A 382 -13.44 -12.01 43.42
N ASP A 383 -14.14 -13.01 42.88
CA ASP A 383 -15.18 -13.80 43.55
C ASP A 383 -15.21 -15.22 42.95
N ASP A 384 -16.14 -16.07 43.41
CA ASP A 384 -16.24 -17.47 42.99
C ASP A 384 -16.46 -17.64 41.47
N SER A 385 -16.98 -16.64 40.78
CA SER A 385 -17.31 -16.69 39.35
C SER A 385 -16.39 -15.81 38.49
N PHE A 386 -15.77 -14.77 39.05
CA PHE A 386 -15.04 -13.76 38.28
C PHE A 386 -13.53 -13.77 38.55
N ARG A 387 -12.74 -13.85 37.49
CA ARG A 387 -11.27 -13.87 37.53
C ARG A 387 -10.69 -12.86 36.54
N ILE A 388 -9.62 -12.20 36.96
CA ILE A 388 -8.87 -11.24 36.14
C ILE A 388 -7.45 -11.76 35.94
N MET A 389 -6.90 -11.53 34.75
CA MET A 389 -5.52 -11.81 34.38
C MET A 389 -4.88 -10.57 33.78
N GLY A 390 -3.63 -10.29 34.15
CA GLY A 390 -2.79 -9.30 33.49
C GLY A 390 -1.41 -9.87 33.23
N LEU A 391 -0.83 -9.60 32.07
CA LEU A 391 0.56 -9.91 31.73
C LEU A 391 1.22 -8.65 31.20
N LEU A 392 2.30 -8.23 31.85
CA LEU A 392 3.18 -7.18 31.37
C LEU A 392 4.48 -7.84 30.92
N GLY A 393 4.91 -7.58 29.70
CA GLY A 393 6.08 -8.24 29.11
C GLY A 393 6.91 -7.36 28.21
N VAL A 394 8.16 -7.77 28.02
CA VAL A 394 9.12 -7.24 27.06
C VAL A 394 9.54 -8.39 26.14
N GLU A 395 9.51 -8.12 24.85
CA GLU A 395 9.94 -9.02 23.80
C GLU A 395 11.26 -8.51 23.19
N THR A 396 12.29 -9.36 23.11
CA THR A 396 13.58 -9.02 22.49
C THR A 396 13.92 -9.99 21.37
N ASP A 397 14.28 -9.47 20.20
CA ASP A 397 14.76 -10.28 19.08
C ASP A 397 16.14 -10.87 19.40
N LEU A 398 16.22 -12.20 19.41
CA LEU A 398 17.47 -12.95 19.42
C LEU A 398 18.04 -13.11 18.01
N LYS A 399 17.14 -13.19 17.02
CA LYS A 399 17.47 -13.21 15.60
C LYS A 399 16.34 -12.54 14.82
N TYR A 400 16.70 -11.67 13.89
CA TYR A 400 15.77 -11.03 12.97
C TYR A 400 16.39 -11.01 11.57
N SER A 401 15.61 -11.37 10.56
CA SER A 401 15.98 -11.20 9.16
C SER A 401 14.76 -10.92 8.31
N ILE A 402 14.89 -10.00 7.37
CA ILE A 402 13.85 -9.67 6.42
C ILE A 402 14.45 -9.44 5.04
N ASP A 403 13.83 -10.01 4.02
CA ASP A 403 14.26 -9.84 2.64
C ASP A 403 14.00 -8.41 2.15
N ARG A 404 14.77 -7.97 1.14
CA ARG A 404 14.49 -6.73 0.42
C ARG A 404 13.26 -6.91 -0.47
N TYR A 405 12.46 -5.86 -0.62
CA TYR A 405 11.34 -5.85 -1.55
C TYR A 405 11.86 -5.56 -2.96
N ALA A 406 11.63 -6.49 -3.89
CA ALA A 406 12.16 -6.44 -5.25
C ALA A 406 11.06 -6.76 -6.27
N ALA A 407 11.28 -6.32 -7.51
CA ALA A 407 10.47 -6.66 -8.68
C ALA A 407 11.37 -6.73 -9.92
N SER A 408 10.98 -7.50 -10.93
CA SER A 408 11.72 -7.59 -12.21
C SER A 408 11.92 -6.21 -12.83
N GLY A 409 13.15 -5.90 -13.23
CA GLY A 409 13.48 -4.60 -13.85
C GLY A 409 13.54 -3.41 -12.89
N GLN A 410 13.34 -3.62 -11.57
CA GLN A 410 13.42 -2.57 -10.55
C GLN A 410 14.60 -2.80 -9.60
N SER A 411 15.17 -1.71 -9.06
CA SER A 411 16.13 -1.78 -7.96
C SER A 411 15.44 -2.25 -6.68
N PRO A 412 15.95 -3.27 -5.96
CA PRO A 412 15.39 -3.69 -4.69
C PRO A 412 15.44 -2.58 -3.65
N ILE A 413 14.36 -2.40 -2.90
CA ILE A 413 14.30 -1.50 -1.74
C ILE A 413 14.27 -2.29 -0.44
N ASP A 414 14.77 -1.70 0.63
CA ASP A 414 14.67 -2.31 1.94
C ASP A 414 13.21 -2.36 2.41
N PHE A 415 12.75 -3.56 2.75
CA PHE A 415 11.37 -3.73 3.19
C PHE A 415 11.16 -3.19 4.61
N ASN A 416 12.18 -3.21 5.46
CA ASN A 416 12.17 -2.49 6.74
C ASN A 416 13.56 -1.92 7.05
N ASN A 417 13.64 -0.59 7.21
CA ASN A 417 14.90 0.11 7.50
C ASN A 417 15.11 0.43 8.97
N ASP A 418 14.02 0.45 9.75
CA ASP A 418 14.10 0.68 11.19
C ASP A 418 13.35 -0.45 11.90
N ILE A 419 14.14 -1.36 12.45
CA ILE A 419 13.65 -2.54 13.15
C ILE A 419 13.77 -2.27 14.66
N LYS A 420 12.64 -2.30 15.36
CA LYS A 420 12.61 -2.22 16.81
C LYS A 420 12.81 -3.62 17.40
N HIS A 421 14.02 -3.89 17.89
CA HIS A 421 14.39 -5.21 18.43
C HIS A 421 13.86 -5.51 19.82
N THR A 422 13.62 -4.49 20.64
CA THR A 422 13.07 -4.64 22.00
C THR A 422 11.74 -3.90 22.08
N ARG A 423 10.68 -4.60 22.49
CA ARG A 423 9.30 -4.13 22.35
C ARG A 423 8.49 -4.47 23.60
N PRO A 424 7.75 -3.51 24.19
CA PRO A 424 6.82 -3.81 25.26
C PRO A 424 5.56 -4.49 24.72
N SER A 425 4.95 -5.31 25.57
CA SER A 425 3.69 -5.98 25.33
C SER A 425 2.86 -6.00 26.62
N VAL A 426 1.55 -5.93 26.47
CA VAL A 426 0.60 -6.07 27.56
C VAL A 426 -0.55 -6.95 27.12
N GLU A 427 -1.01 -7.81 28.02
CA GLU A 427 -2.23 -8.58 27.85
C GLU A 427 -3.08 -8.43 29.12
N LEU A 428 -4.37 -8.19 28.93
CA LEU A 428 -5.36 -8.11 29.99
C LEU A 428 -6.49 -9.06 29.64
N GLY A 429 -7.04 -9.75 30.63
CA GLY A 429 -8.18 -10.62 30.41
C GLY A 429 -9.06 -10.74 31.65
N SER A 430 -10.31 -11.10 31.41
CA SER A 430 -11.23 -11.49 32.47
C SER A 430 -12.06 -12.68 32.02
N THR A 431 -12.45 -13.51 32.99
CA THR A 431 -13.30 -14.67 32.78
C THR A 431 -14.41 -14.68 33.80
N TYR A 432 -15.62 -15.02 33.35
CA TYR A 432 -16.81 -15.23 34.18
C TYR A 432 -17.27 -16.67 34.01
N ALA A 433 -17.24 -17.43 35.10
CA ALA A 433 -17.81 -18.78 35.17
C ALA A 433 -19.34 -18.68 35.26
N ILE A 434 -20.02 -19.25 34.27
CA ILE A 434 -21.49 -19.37 34.29
C ILE A 434 -21.89 -20.49 35.25
N ASP A 435 -21.14 -21.58 35.20
CA ASP A 435 -21.17 -22.71 36.12
C ASP A 435 -19.78 -23.38 36.15
N THR A 436 -19.65 -24.54 36.79
CA THR A 436 -18.38 -25.28 36.88
C THR A 436 -17.85 -25.80 35.55
N ARG A 437 -18.69 -25.85 34.51
CA ARG A 437 -18.39 -26.40 33.18
C ARG A 437 -18.46 -25.36 32.08
N GLN A 438 -18.78 -24.10 32.36
CA GLN A 438 -18.98 -23.07 31.36
C GLN A 438 -18.33 -21.75 31.75
N THR A 439 -17.60 -21.13 30.83
CA THR A 439 -16.96 -19.83 31.07
C THR A 439 -17.04 -18.94 29.84
N ILE A 440 -17.32 -17.65 30.06
CA ILE A 440 -17.11 -16.59 29.06
C ILE A 440 -15.85 -15.83 29.44
N GLY A 441 -15.01 -15.52 28.46
CA GLY A 441 -13.77 -14.77 28.67
C GLY A 441 -13.55 -13.70 27.62
N ILE A 442 -13.02 -12.56 28.04
CA ILE A 442 -12.50 -11.53 27.16
C ILE A 442 -10.99 -11.36 27.40
N LYS A 443 -10.24 -11.17 26.32
CA LYS A 443 -8.81 -10.91 26.36
C LYS A 443 -8.46 -9.79 25.38
N LEU A 444 -7.63 -8.86 25.84
CA LEU A 444 -7.11 -7.74 25.09
C LEU A 444 -5.59 -7.81 25.13
N SER A 445 -4.94 -7.86 23.97
CA SER A 445 -3.48 -7.84 23.85
C SER A 445 -3.06 -6.61 23.05
N TYR A 446 -2.01 -5.93 23.50
CA TYR A 446 -1.37 -4.82 22.80
C TYR A 446 0.14 -5.05 22.77
N ALA A 447 0.76 -4.86 21.61
CA ALA A 447 2.20 -4.96 21.46
C ALA A 447 2.73 -3.90 20.49
N GLN A 448 3.92 -3.38 20.80
CA GLN A 448 4.73 -2.74 19.78
C GLN A 448 5.29 -3.82 18.84
N GLU A 449 5.35 -3.52 17.54
CA GLU A 449 5.78 -4.48 16.51
C GLU A 449 7.18 -4.16 15.98
N ALA A 450 7.79 -5.10 15.24
CA ALA A 450 9.17 -4.97 14.76
C ALA A 450 9.36 -3.82 13.75
N PHE A 451 8.31 -3.50 12.98
CA PHE A 451 8.30 -2.36 12.07
C PHE A 451 8.14 -1.05 12.84
N GLU A 452 9.10 -0.13 12.70
CA GLU A 452 9.10 1.13 13.44
C GLU A 452 7.74 1.85 13.39
N SER A 453 7.34 2.40 14.53
CA SER A 453 6.08 3.13 14.77
C SER A 453 4.79 2.29 14.68
N SER A 454 4.90 1.00 14.36
CA SER A 454 3.77 0.09 14.25
C SER A 454 3.44 -0.55 15.59
N SER A 455 2.15 -0.76 15.83
CA SER A 455 1.62 -1.52 16.96
C SER A 455 0.42 -2.34 16.54
N SER A 456 0.18 -3.42 17.28
CA SER A 456 -0.98 -4.26 17.12
C SER A 456 -1.85 -4.26 18.36
N ALA A 457 -3.17 -4.31 18.15
CA ALA A 457 -4.15 -4.50 19.20
C ALA A 457 -5.09 -5.64 18.81
N ILE A 458 -5.30 -6.57 19.75
CA ILE A 458 -6.05 -7.80 19.54
C ILE A 458 -7.10 -7.94 20.64
N GLY A 459 -8.35 -8.14 20.24
CA GLY A 459 -9.42 -8.55 21.13
C GLY A 459 -9.84 -9.98 20.85
N LEU A 460 -10.09 -10.76 21.89
CA LEU A 460 -10.60 -12.13 21.83
C LEU A 460 -11.76 -12.27 22.82
N LEU A 461 -12.96 -12.58 22.32
CA LEU A 461 -14.11 -12.97 23.11
C LEU A 461 -14.30 -14.47 22.94
N SER A 462 -14.36 -15.21 24.04
CA SER A 462 -14.41 -16.68 24.04
C SER A 462 -15.53 -17.20 24.94
N TYR A 463 -16.11 -18.32 24.54
CA TYR A 463 -16.97 -19.15 25.35
C TYR A 463 -16.40 -20.57 25.36
N GLN A 464 -16.21 -21.13 26.55
CA GLN A 464 -15.64 -22.46 26.76
C GLN A 464 -16.63 -23.34 27.52
N VAL A 465 -16.70 -24.62 27.15
CA VAL A 465 -17.52 -25.63 27.79
C VAL A 465 -16.74 -26.94 27.97
N GLY A 466 -16.85 -27.56 29.14
CA GLY A 466 -16.31 -28.88 29.46
C GLY A 466 -17.32 -30.01 29.19
N PHE A 467 -16.82 -31.18 28.76
CA PHE A 467 -17.60 -32.38 28.42
C PHE A 467 -16.92 -33.68 28.79
#